data_AF-A0A0D2TA16-F1
#
_entry.id   AF-A0A0D2TA16-F1
#
_cell.length_a   1.000
_cell.length_b   1.000
_cell.length_c   1.000
_cell.angle_alpha   90.00
_cell.angle_beta   90.00
_cell.angle_gamma   90.00
#
_symmetry.space_group_name_H-M   'P 1'
#
loop_
_entity.id
_entity.type
_entity.pdbx_description
1 polymer ?
#
loop_
_entity_poly.entity_id
_entity_poly.type
_entity_poly.pdbx_seq_one_letter_code
_entity_poly.pdbx_strand_id
1 'polypeptide(L)'
;MRIQFAEEKQSVTNLPQTKLEEFEDVKEEAVMTTLRSALDFYSTIQADDGHWPGDYGGPMFLLPGLKTVLSKEHQYKICRYLYNHQASNNKDGGWGLHIEGPSTMFGTVLNYVSLRLIGEGAEGGEGAIEKAREWILEHGRIWCHCRMVHLPMSFLYGKKFVGPITPTILS
;
A
#
# COMPACT_ATOMS: atom_id res chain seq x y z
N MET A 1 2.58 12.35 -7.24
CA MET A 1 2.96 13.44 -6.33
C MET A 1 4.42 13.85 -6.53
N ARG A 2 5.42 12.98 -6.29
CA ARG A 2 6.86 13.32 -6.51
C ARG A 2 7.21 13.89 -7.90
N ILE A 3 6.69 13.28 -8.96
CA ILE A 3 7.05 13.64 -10.35
C ILE A 3 6.46 15.00 -10.76
N GLN A 4 5.37 15.45 -10.11
CA GLN A 4 4.73 16.73 -10.43
C GLN A 4 5.65 17.91 -10.05
N PHE A 5 6.37 17.82 -8.94
CA PHE A 5 7.36 18.82 -8.54
C PHE A 5 8.52 18.94 -9.54
N ALA A 6 8.95 17.81 -10.10
CA ALA A 6 10.00 17.80 -11.13
C ALA A 6 9.54 18.37 -12.48
N GLU A 7 8.24 18.28 -12.80
CA GLU A 7 7.67 18.90 -14.01
C GLU A 7 7.51 20.41 -13.86
N GLU A 8 7.19 20.89 -12.65
CA GLU A 8 7.06 22.31 -12.33
C GLU A 8 8.43 23.01 -12.25
N LYS A 9 9.46 22.31 -11.76
CA LYS A 9 10.84 22.81 -11.71
C LYS A 9 11.56 22.44 -13.00
N GLN A 10 11.71 23.40 -13.92
CA GLN A 10 12.53 23.26 -15.13
C GLN A 10 13.88 22.61 -14.79
N SER A 11 14.04 21.32 -15.11
CA SER A 11 15.26 20.58 -14.83
C SER A 11 16.37 21.01 -15.77
N VAL A 12 17.51 21.41 -15.23
CA VAL A 12 18.70 21.87 -15.98
C VAL A 12 19.74 20.77 -16.16
N THR A 13 19.51 19.55 -15.68
CA THR A 13 20.59 18.57 -15.52
C THR A 13 20.80 17.66 -16.72
N ASN A 14 21.67 18.11 -17.62
CA ASN A 14 22.37 17.29 -18.63
C ASN A 14 23.66 16.68 -18.07
N LEU A 15 23.58 15.92 -16.96
CA LEU A 15 24.74 15.18 -16.47
C LEU A 15 24.92 13.86 -17.23
N PRO A 16 26.15 13.50 -17.64
CA PRO A 16 26.41 12.27 -18.37
C PRO A 16 26.09 11.05 -17.47
N GLN A 17 25.30 10.11 -18.01
CA GLN A 17 25.03 8.85 -17.33
C GLN A 17 26.25 7.92 -17.45
N THR A 18 26.85 7.58 -16.31
CA THR A 18 27.90 6.56 -16.25
C THR A 18 27.25 5.17 -16.15
N LYS A 19 27.36 4.36 -17.21
CA LYS A 19 27.00 2.93 -17.15
C LYS A 19 28.25 2.14 -16.80
N LEU A 20 28.17 1.35 -15.73
CA LEU A 20 29.20 0.39 -15.35
C LEU A 20 28.80 -0.99 -15.87
N GLU A 21 29.75 -1.76 -16.39
CA GLU A 21 29.52 -3.17 -16.70
C GLU A 21 29.60 -4.03 -15.44
N GLU A 22 28.97 -5.21 -15.48
CA GLU A 22 29.05 -6.19 -14.40
C GLU A 22 30.53 -6.56 -14.20
N PHE A 23 31.03 -6.46 -12.96
CA PHE A 23 32.44 -6.73 -12.56
C PHE A 23 33.50 -5.66 -12.90
N GLU A 24 33.13 -4.44 -13.31
CA GLU A 24 34.10 -3.34 -13.44
C GLU A 24 34.45 -2.72 -12.07
N ASP A 25 35.74 -2.43 -11.83
CA ASP A 25 36.18 -1.72 -10.61
C ASP A 25 35.56 -0.32 -10.55
N VAL A 26 34.88 -0.03 -9.45
CA VAL A 26 34.20 1.26 -9.23
C VAL A 26 35.23 2.37 -9.03
N LYS A 27 35.36 3.24 -10.02
CA LYS A 27 36.24 4.42 -9.98
C LYS A 27 35.60 5.55 -9.17
N GLU A 28 36.42 6.31 -8.43
CA GLU A 28 35.98 7.47 -7.64
C GLU A 28 35.19 8.50 -8.48
N GLU A 29 35.63 8.74 -9.72
CA GLU A 29 34.96 9.65 -10.65
C GLU A 29 33.53 9.21 -11.00
N ALA A 30 33.31 7.90 -11.15
CA ALA A 30 31.99 7.34 -11.42
C ALA A 30 31.06 7.52 -10.20
N VAL A 31 31.58 7.33 -8.99
CA VAL A 31 30.85 7.58 -7.73
C VAL A 31 30.47 9.06 -7.63
N MET A 32 31.42 9.97 -7.85
CA MET A 32 31.18 11.42 -7.75
C MET A 32 30.17 11.91 -8.79
N THR A 33 30.22 11.39 -10.01
CA THR A 33 29.27 11.73 -11.08
C THR A 33 27.87 11.24 -10.73
N THR A 34 27.76 10.00 -10.22
CA THR A 34 26.49 9.41 -9.80
C THR A 34 25.89 10.17 -8.61
N LEU A 35 26.71 10.51 -7.61
CA LEU A 35 26.26 11.26 -6.43
C LEU A 35 25.74 12.65 -6.81
N ARG A 36 26.46 13.39 -7.67
CA ARG A 36 26.00 14.69 -8.17
C ARG A 36 24.68 14.56 -8.90
N SER A 37 24.57 13.57 -9.78
CA SER A 37 23.32 13.29 -10.51
C SER A 37 22.15 12.97 -9.58
N ALA A 38 22.40 12.21 -8.51
CA ALA A 38 21.39 11.89 -7.51
C ALA A 38 20.98 13.12 -6.68
N LEU A 39 21.93 13.92 -6.22
CA LEU A 39 21.66 15.16 -5.48
C LEU A 39 20.87 16.15 -6.33
N ASP A 40 21.28 16.32 -7.58
CA ASP A 40 20.59 17.18 -8.53
C ASP A 40 19.16 16.70 -8.76
N PHE A 41 18.94 15.39 -8.98
CA PHE A 41 17.61 14.82 -9.08
C PHE A 41 16.78 15.02 -7.80
N TYR A 42 17.33 14.74 -6.62
CA TYR A 42 16.60 14.92 -5.36
C TYR A 42 16.26 16.38 -5.08
N SER A 43 17.08 17.32 -5.54
CA SER A 43 16.78 18.76 -5.44
C SER A 43 15.55 19.15 -6.26
N THR A 44 15.28 18.49 -7.39
CA THR A 44 14.14 18.82 -8.26
C THR A 44 12.80 18.36 -7.70
N ILE A 45 12.80 17.37 -6.79
CA ILE A 45 11.58 16.85 -6.15
C ILE A 45 11.37 17.39 -4.72
N GLN A 46 12.21 18.33 -4.26
CA GLN A 46 11.99 19.02 -2.99
C GLN A 46 10.80 19.98 -3.11
N ALA A 47 9.93 20.04 -2.11
CA ALA A 47 8.83 21.00 -2.04
C ALA A 47 9.32 22.41 -1.64
N ASP A 48 8.48 23.43 -1.83
CA ASP A 48 8.86 24.84 -1.62
C ASP A 48 9.14 25.21 -0.14
N ASP A 49 8.58 24.44 0.81
CA ASP A 49 8.86 24.54 2.24
C ASP A 49 10.07 23.69 2.69
N GLY A 50 10.73 23.01 1.74
CA GLY A 50 11.94 22.22 1.96
C GLY A 50 11.73 20.73 2.26
N HIS A 51 10.48 20.23 2.36
CA HIS A 51 10.25 18.79 2.59
C HIS A 51 10.35 17.94 1.31
N TRP A 52 10.43 16.61 1.47
CA TRP A 52 10.38 15.66 0.34
C TRP A 52 9.10 14.81 0.40
N PRO A 53 8.11 15.08 -0.45
CA PRO A 53 6.88 14.31 -0.45
C PRO A 53 7.16 12.88 -0.90
N GLY A 54 6.42 11.93 -0.34
CA GLY A 54 6.63 10.50 -0.62
C GLY A 54 5.38 9.67 -0.50
N ASP A 55 5.31 8.63 -1.32
CA ASP A 55 4.34 7.57 -1.09
C ASP A 55 4.77 6.83 0.18
N TYR A 56 3.88 6.82 1.17
CA TYR A 56 4.02 6.10 2.43
C TYR A 56 2.88 5.10 2.60
N GLY A 57 2.51 4.46 1.49
CA GLY A 57 1.61 3.31 1.48
C GLY A 57 2.26 2.05 2.03
N GLY A 58 1.64 0.92 1.72
CA GLY A 58 2.12 -0.40 2.14
C GLY A 58 1.01 -1.21 2.80
N PRO A 59 0.44 -0.75 3.93
CA PRO A 59 -0.65 -1.46 4.58
C PRO A 59 -1.94 -1.49 3.74
N MET A 60 -2.47 -2.69 3.51
CA MET A 60 -3.69 -2.90 2.69
C MET A 60 -4.99 -2.90 3.51
N PHE A 61 -4.95 -2.39 4.75
CA PHE A 61 -6.09 -2.36 5.68
C PHE A 61 -6.47 -0.94 6.13
N LEU A 62 -5.83 0.11 5.58
CA LEU A 62 -6.13 1.51 5.94
C LEU A 62 -7.26 2.11 5.09
N LEU A 63 -7.21 1.93 3.75
CA LEU A 63 -8.23 2.41 2.82
C LEU A 63 -9.65 1.90 3.10
N PRO A 64 -9.84 0.65 3.56
CA PRO A 64 -11.16 0.09 3.86
C PRO A 64 -12.05 0.87 4.84
N GLY A 65 -11.50 1.76 5.66
CA GLY A 65 -12.27 2.57 6.60
C GLY A 65 -12.83 3.89 6.04
N LEU A 66 -12.38 4.35 4.87
CA LEU A 66 -12.46 5.77 4.48
C LEU A 66 -13.62 6.13 3.53
N LYS A 67 -14.85 5.62 3.73
CA LYS A 67 -15.94 5.82 2.75
C LYS A 67 -16.58 7.21 2.73
N THR A 68 -16.79 7.86 3.87
CA THR A 68 -17.82 8.91 4.00
C THR A 68 -17.43 10.31 3.51
N VAL A 69 -16.17 10.55 3.12
CA VAL A 69 -15.64 11.90 2.82
C VAL A 69 -14.97 11.99 1.44
N LEU A 70 -15.06 10.93 0.60
CA LEU A 70 -14.29 10.87 -0.64
C LEU A 70 -15.06 11.37 -1.87
N SER A 71 -14.41 12.23 -2.66
CA SER A 71 -14.87 12.62 -4.00
C SER A 71 -14.90 11.42 -4.96
N LYS A 72 -15.61 11.57 -6.08
CA LYS A 72 -15.67 10.52 -7.12
C LYS A 72 -14.31 10.20 -7.73
N GLU A 73 -13.44 11.18 -7.87
CA GLU A 73 -12.08 10.98 -8.36
C GLU A 73 -11.23 10.18 -7.38
N HIS A 74 -11.34 10.45 -6.08
CA HIS A 74 -10.64 9.67 -5.06
C HIS A 74 -11.15 8.22 -5.05
N GLN A 75 -12.46 8.01 -5.13
CA GLN A 75 -13.05 6.67 -5.24
C GLN A 75 -12.50 5.91 -6.44
N TYR A 76 -12.47 6.55 -7.63
CA TYR A 76 -11.91 5.94 -8.84
C TYR A 76 -10.44 5.56 -8.68
N LYS A 77 -9.62 6.45 -8.11
CA LYS A 77 -8.20 6.19 -7.86
C LYS A 77 -7.99 5.06 -6.85
N ILE A 78 -8.84 4.95 -5.83
CA ILE A 78 -8.82 3.84 -4.86
C ILE A 78 -9.18 2.52 -5.55
N CYS A 79 -10.25 2.47 -6.34
CA CYS A 79 -10.59 1.26 -7.09
C CYS A 79 -9.43 0.82 -7.98
N ARG A 80 -8.85 1.74 -8.74
CA ARG A 80 -7.67 1.46 -9.58
C ARG A 80 -6.49 0.95 -8.77
N TYR A 81 -6.19 1.55 -7.62
CA TYR A 81 -5.10 1.12 -6.74
C TYR A 81 -5.31 -0.31 -6.24
N LEU A 82 -6.52 -0.65 -5.77
CA LEU A 82 -6.84 -1.98 -5.25
C LEU A 82 -6.79 -3.05 -6.36
N TYR A 83 -7.35 -2.76 -7.52
CA TYR A 83 -7.31 -3.69 -8.66
C TYR A 83 -5.90 -3.92 -9.18
N ASN A 84 -5.07 -2.87 -9.25
CA ASN A 84 -3.68 -3.02 -9.65
C ASN A 84 -2.92 -3.98 -8.73
N HIS A 85 -3.09 -3.84 -7.40
CA HIS A 85 -2.41 -4.71 -6.43
C HIS A 85 -2.88 -6.16 -6.50
N GLN A 86 -4.17 -6.39 -6.70
CA GLN A 86 -4.71 -7.73 -6.89
C GLN A 86 -4.09 -8.38 -8.13
N ALA A 87 -4.14 -7.68 -9.27
CA ALA A 87 -3.69 -8.21 -10.54
C ALA A 87 -2.18 -8.44 -10.60
N SER A 88 -1.37 -7.54 -10.03
CA SER A 88 0.09 -7.64 -10.10
C SER A 88 0.68 -8.63 -9.10
N ASN A 89 0.15 -8.68 -7.87
CA ASN A 89 0.80 -9.37 -6.76
C ASN A 89 0.07 -10.64 -6.34
N ASN A 90 -1.25 -10.73 -6.56
CA ASN A 90 -2.10 -11.80 -6.05
C ASN A 90 -3.04 -12.33 -7.14
N LYS A 91 -2.46 -13.08 -8.10
CA LYS A 91 -3.21 -13.69 -9.23
C LYS A 91 -4.27 -14.70 -8.79
N ASP A 92 -4.21 -15.15 -7.53
CA ASP A 92 -5.21 -15.98 -6.87
C ASP A 92 -6.52 -15.21 -6.55
N GLY A 93 -6.54 -13.89 -6.72
CA GLY A 93 -7.72 -13.06 -6.52
C GLY A 93 -7.84 -12.47 -5.13
N GLY A 94 -6.86 -12.63 -4.24
CA GLY A 94 -6.90 -12.05 -2.90
C GLY A 94 -6.10 -10.75 -2.74
N TRP A 95 -6.05 -10.27 -1.49
CA TRP A 95 -5.16 -9.19 -1.06
C TRP A 95 -4.45 -9.57 0.25
N GLY A 96 -3.18 -9.19 0.35
CA GLY A 96 -2.40 -9.38 1.56
C GLY A 96 -2.64 -8.35 2.65
N LEU A 97 -1.90 -8.49 3.75
CA LEU A 97 -1.84 -7.50 4.83
C LEU A 97 -1.14 -6.20 4.38
N HIS A 98 -0.21 -6.33 3.45
CA HIS A 98 0.52 -5.23 2.83
C HIS A 98 0.70 -5.49 1.33
N ILE A 99 1.16 -4.49 0.58
CA ILE A 99 1.27 -4.52 -0.88
C ILE A 99 2.12 -5.70 -1.39
N GLU A 100 3.20 -6.06 -0.70
CA GLU A 100 4.08 -7.19 -1.05
C GLU A 100 3.65 -8.53 -0.46
N GLY A 101 2.56 -8.56 0.33
CA GLY A 101 2.14 -9.73 1.07
C GLY A 101 1.27 -10.67 0.23
N PRO A 102 1.32 -11.99 0.50
CA PRO A 102 0.40 -12.94 -0.11
C PRO A 102 -1.02 -12.68 0.38
N SER A 103 -2.01 -13.16 -0.37
CA SER A 103 -3.42 -13.09 0.00
C SER A 103 -3.71 -13.61 1.41
N THR A 104 -4.46 -12.84 2.19
CA THR A 104 -4.88 -13.19 3.55
C THR A 104 -6.37 -12.99 3.71
N MET A 105 -7.04 -13.75 4.59
CA MET A 105 -8.48 -13.56 4.83
C MET A 105 -8.81 -12.13 5.28
N PHE A 106 -7.96 -11.54 6.13
CA PHE A 106 -8.14 -10.16 6.59
C PHE A 106 -8.02 -9.15 5.45
N GLY A 107 -6.92 -9.20 4.69
CA GLY A 107 -6.69 -8.31 3.56
C GLY A 107 -7.74 -8.46 2.47
N THR A 108 -8.05 -9.68 2.05
CA THR A 108 -9.01 -9.96 0.98
C THR A 108 -10.41 -9.50 1.35
N VAL A 109 -10.90 -9.83 2.56
CA VAL A 109 -12.25 -9.43 2.98
C VAL A 109 -12.36 -7.92 3.10
N LEU A 110 -11.38 -7.26 3.72
CA LEU A 110 -11.45 -5.80 3.90
C LEU A 110 -11.47 -5.09 2.54
N ASN A 111 -10.57 -5.45 1.62
CA ASN A 111 -10.51 -4.80 0.31
C ASN A 111 -11.75 -5.14 -0.55
N TYR A 112 -12.24 -6.38 -0.50
CA TYR A 112 -13.52 -6.76 -1.12
C TYR A 112 -14.66 -5.87 -0.60
N VAL A 113 -14.86 -5.81 0.72
CA VAL A 113 -15.93 -5.00 1.33
C VAL A 113 -15.78 -3.53 0.99
N SER A 114 -14.54 -3.01 0.92
CA SER A 114 -14.26 -1.63 0.53
C SER A 114 -14.73 -1.31 -0.87
N LEU A 115 -14.39 -2.15 -1.84
CA LEU A 115 -14.82 -2.00 -3.22
C LEU A 115 -16.36 -2.08 -3.34
N ARG A 116 -16.97 -3.03 -2.64
CA ARG A 116 -18.44 -3.14 -2.53
C ARG A 116 -19.07 -1.88 -1.95
N LEU A 117 -18.44 -1.30 -0.94
CA LEU A 117 -18.89 -0.07 -0.30
C LEU A 117 -18.72 1.15 -1.22
N ILE A 118 -17.63 1.26 -1.97
CA ILE A 118 -17.39 2.35 -2.94
C ILE A 118 -18.42 2.32 -4.08
N GLY A 119 -19.02 1.16 -4.35
CA GLY A 119 -20.15 1.00 -5.27
C GLY A 119 -19.90 0.01 -6.39
N GLU A 120 -18.78 -0.73 -6.36
CA GLU A 120 -18.50 -1.74 -7.37
C GLU A 120 -19.55 -2.86 -7.35
N GLY A 121 -19.88 -3.39 -8.53
CA GLY A 121 -20.84 -4.48 -8.73
C GLY A 121 -20.31 -5.85 -8.26
N ALA A 122 -21.16 -6.87 -8.18
CA ALA A 122 -20.74 -8.20 -7.73
C ALA A 122 -19.75 -8.83 -8.73
N GLU A 123 -19.86 -8.39 -9.98
CA GLU A 123 -19.01 -8.75 -11.12
C GLU A 123 -18.16 -7.54 -11.57
N GLY A 124 -17.89 -6.60 -10.64
CA GLY A 124 -17.11 -5.40 -10.88
C GLY A 124 -15.62 -5.67 -11.08
N GLY A 125 -14.90 -4.67 -11.60
CA GLY A 125 -13.46 -4.75 -11.80
C GLY A 125 -13.01 -5.86 -12.77
N GLU A 126 -13.75 -6.09 -13.85
CA GLU A 126 -13.42 -7.14 -14.84
C GLU A 126 -13.30 -8.55 -14.22
N GLY A 127 -14.22 -8.88 -13.30
CA GLY A 127 -14.25 -10.16 -12.59
C GLY A 127 -13.31 -10.25 -11.38
N ALA A 128 -12.60 -9.17 -11.04
CA ALA A 128 -11.70 -9.17 -9.89
C ALA A 128 -12.45 -9.26 -8.54
N ILE A 129 -13.66 -8.70 -8.46
CA ILE A 129 -14.53 -8.86 -7.28
C ILE A 129 -15.06 -10.29 -7.14
N GLU A 130 -15.36 -10.96 -8.26
CA GLU A 130 -15.77 -12.36 -8.28
C GLU A 130 -14.66 -13.26 -7.76
N LYS A 131 -13.44 -13.12 -8.29
CA LYS A 131 -12.26 -13.88 -7.84
C LYS A 131 -11.98 -13.69 -6.35
N ALA A 132 -12.10 -12.47 -5.85
CA ALA A 132 -11.95 -12.21 -4.42
C ALA A 132 -13.02 -12.92 -3.58
N ARG A 133 -14.27 -12.92 -4.06
CA ARG A 133 -15.39 -13.63 -3.42
C ARG A 133 -15.12 -15.13 -3.41
N GLU A 134 -14.70 -15.71 -4.52
CA GLU A 134 -14.33 -17.14 -4.63
C GLU A 134 -13.21 -17.49 -3.67
N TRP A 135 -12.12 -16.72 -3.69
CA TRP A 135 -10.99 -16.90 -2.78
C TRP A 135 -11.43 -16.90 -1.31
N ILE A 136 -12.30 -15.97 -0.91
CA ILE A 136 -12.85 -15.92 0.46
C ILE A 136 -13.65 -17.19 0.79
N LEU A 137 -14.46 -17.68 -0.14
CA LEU A 137 -15.31 -18.86 0.07
C LEU A 137 -14.48 -20.14 0.23
N GLU A 138 -13.42 -20.28 -0.58
CA GLU A 138 -12.52 -21.45 -0.56
C GLU A 138 -11.66 -21.51 0.71
N HIS A 139 -11.27 -20.36 1.27
CA HIS A 139 -10.33 -20.27 2.39
C HIS A 139 -11.02 -20.21 3.77
N GLY A 140 -12.23 -20.79 3.89
CA GLY A 140 -12.92 -20.94 5.17
C GLY A 140 -13.82 -19.77 5.58
N ARG A 141 -14.10 -18.85 4.64
CA ARG A 141 -14.96 -17.66 4.83
C ARG A 141 -14.44 -16.74 5.94
N ILE A 142 -15.19 -15.68 6.24
CA ILE A 142 -14.88 -14.76 7.35
C ILE A 142 -14.89 -15.45 8.74
N TRP A 143 -15.38 -16.69 8.84
CA TRP A 143 -15.56 -17.38 10.10
C TRP A 143 -14.22 -17.65 10.82
N CYS A 144 -13.12 -17.90 10.08
CA CYS A 144 -11.82 -18.05 10.73
C CYS A 144 -11.41 -16.77 11.47
N HIS A 145 -11.65 -15.59 10.89
CA HIS A 145 -11.35 -14.30 11.49
C HIS A 145 -12.31 -13.93 12.64
N CYS A 146 -13.61 -14.16 12.45
CA CYS A 146 -14.62 -13.92 13.49
C CYS A 146 -14.34 -14.72 14.75
N ARG A 147 -13.94 -16.00 14.61
CA ARG A 147 -13.67 -16.86 15.76
C ARG A 147 -12.38 -16.50 16.49
N MET A 148 -11.31 -16.18 15.76
CA MET A 148 -9.99 -15.96 16.33
C MET A 148 -9.77 -14.54 16.85
N VAL A 149 -10.47 -13.54 16.29
CA VAL A 149 -10.23 -12.12 16.61
C VAL A 149 -11.47 -11.49 17.23
N HIS A 150 -12.60 -11.48 16.52
CA HIS A 150 -13.75 -10.68 16.96
C HIS A 150 -14.42 -11.24 18.21
N LEU A 151 -14.60 -12.56 18.32
CA LEU A 151 -15.19 -13.18 19.52
C LEU A 151 -14.37 -12.91 20.80
N PRO A 152 -13.06 -13.22 20.88
CA PRO A 152 -12.29 -12.96 22.10
C PRO A 152 -12.18 -11.47 22.42
N MET A 153 -11.98 -10.61 21.41
CA MET A 153 -11.92 -9.16 21.63
C MET A 153 -13.26 -8.61 22.13
N SER A 154 -14.39 -9.03 21.56
CA SER A 154 -15.73 -8.61 22.00
C SER A 154 -16.04 -9.10 23.40
N PHE A 155 -15.60 -10.32 23.75
CA PHE A 155 -15.72 -10.85 25.11
C PHE A 155 -14.95 -9.98 26.12
N LEU A 156 -13.67 -9.68 25.85
CA LEU A 156 -12.85 -8.83 26.72
C LEU A 156 -13.43 -7.42 26.84
N TYR A 157 -13.86 -6.83 25.72
CA TYR A 157 -14.54 -5.53 25.69
C TYR A 157 -15.82 -5.53 26.54
N GLY A 158 -16.69 -6.53 26.35
CA GLY A 158 -17.93 -6.67 27.11
C GLY A 158 -17.70 -6.92 28.60
N LYS A 159 -16.60 -7.60 28.96
CA LYS A 159 -16.16 -7.77 30.35
C LYS A 159 -15.48 -6.54 30.93
N LYS A 160 -15.21 -5.50 30.11
CA LYS A 160 -14.38 -4.34 30.48
C LYS A 160 -13.08 -4.79 31.14
N PHE A 161 -12.51 -5.88 30.62
CA PHE A 161 -11.33 -6.50 31.21
C PHE A 161 -10.14 -5.54 31.08
N VAL A 162 -9.47 -5.30 32.20
CA VAL A 162 -8.21 -4.56 32.26
C VAL A 162 -7.17 -5.51 32.86
N GLY A 163 -6.16 -5.86 32.07
CA GLY A 163 -5.04 -6.67 32.55
C GLY A 163 -4.19 -5.89 33.55
N PRO A 164 -3.52 -6.56 34.51
CA PRO A 164 -2.60 -5.88 35.42
C PRO A 164 -1.41 -5.30 34.63
N ILE A 165 -0.99 -4.09 35.01
CA ILE A 165 0.26 -3.51 34.51
C ILE A 165 1.41 -4.30 35.12
N THR A 166 2.19 -4.98 34.29
CA THR A 166 3.39 -5.73 34.71
C THR A 166 4.65 -4.94 34.40
N PRO A 167 5.80 -5.24 35.05
CA PRO A 167 7.07 -4.60 34.70
C PRO A 167 7.44 -4.73 33.22
N THR A 168 7.04 -5.83 32.56
CA THR A 168 7.21 -6.03 31.10
C THR A 168 6.40 -5.04 30.27
N ILE A 169 5.25 -4.56 30.76
CA ILE A 169 4.45 -3.53 30.07
C ILE A 169 5.07 -2.15 30.26
N LEU A 170 5.82 -1.94 31.36
CA LEU A 170 6.44 -0.66 31.71
C LEU A 170 7.87 -0.48 31.17
N SER A 171 8.48 -1.53 30.62
CA SER A 171 9.82 -1.52 30.00
C SER A 171 9.76 -1.12 28.53
#